data_AF-A0A957TTG7-F1
#
_entry.id   AF-A0A957TTG7-F1
#
_cell.length_a   1.000
_cell.length_b   1.000
_cell.length_c   1.000
_cell.angle_alpha   90.00
_cell.angle_beta   90.00
_cell.angle_gamma   90.00
#
_symmetry.space_group_name_H-M   'P 1'
#
loop_
_entity.id
_entity.type
_entity.pdbx_description
1 polymer ?
#
loop_
_entity_poly.entity_id
_entity_poly.type
_entity_poly.pdbx_seq_one_letter_code
_entity_poly.pdbx_strand_id
1 'polypeptide(L)'
;YWDKVDGFDFRRKVRMRLYGNEPVLPESIVYLEIKARVGNRMAKRRLRLTHAEALVLTGQEEAPAAVIPTVRNDAEQQVYEELEYLFSALRLQATSVVSYQRLAYGGHEQYPDLRVTFDTAVRGRIDNLSLLSADAGSSHTILAPGWAILEVKVNQTMPFWLGELLSRHRCVPRRVSKYCAVLERCGTIRRRQHIFL
;
A
#
# COMPACT_ATOMS: atom_id res chain seq x y z
N TYR A 1 -6.80 3.09 -10.14
CA TYR A 1 -7.21 1.69 -10.41
C TYR A 1 -7.13 1.42 -11.90
N TRP A 2 -7.86 2.19 -12.69
CA TRP A 2 -7.92 2.12 -14.16
C TRP A 2 -6.54 2.11 -14.83
N ASP A 3 -5.61 2.99 -14.45
CA ASP A 3 -4.28 2.98 -15.08
C ASP A 3 -3.52 1.65 -15.01
N LYS A 4 -3.79 0.87 -13.97
CA LYS A 4 -3.21 -0.47 -13.84
C LYS A 4 -3.93 -1.49 -14.73
N VAL A 5 -5.26 -1.39 -14.83
CA VAL A 5 -6.10 -2.26 -15.65
C VAL A 5 -5.84 -1.99 -17.13
N ASP A 6 -5.75 -0.71 -17.50
CA ASP A 6 -5.58 -0.21 -18.87
C ASP A 6 -4.12 -0.27 -19.33
N GLY A 7 -3.19 -0.60 -18.43
CA GLY A 7 -1.79 -0.85 -18.78
C GLY A 7 -0.94 0.39 -19.02
N PHE A 8 -1.34 1.59 -18.58
CA PHE A 8 -0.55 2.81 -18.78
C PHE A 8 0.87 2.68 -18.21
N ASP A 9 1.84 3.19 -19.00
CA ASP A 9 3.27 3.14 -18.70
C ASP A 9 3.69 4.06 -17.57
N PHE A 10 3.01 5.20 -17.44
CA PHE A 10 3.14 6.08 -16.30
C PHE A 10 1.97 5.87 -15.34
N ARG A 11 2.26 5.47 -14.11
CA ARG A 11 1.24 5.37 -13.06
C ARG A 11 1.82 5.61 -11.69
N ARG A 12 1.07 6.31 -10.86
CA ARG A 12 1.41 6.59 -9.46
C ARG A 12 0.33 6.03 -8.54
N LYS A 13 0.76 5.56 -7.38
CA LYS A 13 -0.13 5.16 -6.29
C LYS A 13 0.37 5.80 -5.00
N VAL A 14 -0.51 6.52 -4.34
CA VAL A 14 -0.32 6.98 -2.95
C VAL A 14 -0.95 5.95 -2.01
N ARG A 15 -0.31 5.72 -0.86
CA ARG A 15 -0.87 4.92 0.23
C ARG A 15 -0.39 5.44 1.57
N MET A 16 -1.29 5.48 2.54
CA MET A 16 -0.93 5.55 3.95
C MET A 16 -0.68 4.13 4.47
N ARG A 17 0.39 3.95 5.23
CA ARG A 17 0.77 2.66 5.82
C ARG A 17 1.06 2.81 7.30
N LEU A 18 0.43 1.96 8.09
CA LEU A 18 0.67 1.77 9.52
C LEU A 18 1.22 0.36 9.76
N TYR A 19 2.02 0.18 10.80
CA TYR A 19 2.52 -1.11 11.27
C TYR A 19 2.11 -1.29 12.73
N GLY A 20 1.89 -2.54 13.13
CA GLY A 20 1.45 -2.90 14.48
C GLY A 20 0.00 -3.35 14.52
N ASN A 21 -0.37 -3.93 15.67
CA ASN A 21 -1.73 -4.38 15.95
C ASN A 21 -2.40 -3.53 17.03
N GLU A 22 -1.68 -2.51 17.54
CA GLU A 22 -2.21 -1.58 18.54
C GLU A 22 -3.27 -0.67 17.94
N PRO A 23 -4.24 -0.19 18.73
CA PRO A 23 -5.16 0.85 18.32
C PRO A 23 -4.41 2.06 17.76
N VAL A 24 -4.91 2.62 16.66
CA VAL A 24 -4.31 3.81 16.05
C VAL A 24 -4.68 5.02 16.88
N LEU A 25 -3.68 5.78 17.27
CA LEU A 25 -3.79 7.04 17.99
C LEU A 25 -3.29 8.20 17.11
N PRO A 26 -3.68 9.46 17.39
CA PRO A 26 -3.21 10.62 16.64
C PRO A 26 -1.68 10.70 16.48
N GLU A 27 -0.92 10.29 17.48
CA GLU A 27 0.54 10.25 17.54
C GLU A 27 1.16 9.00 16.89
N SER A 28 0.34 8.02 16.50
CA SER A 28 0.81 6.77 15.90
C SER A 28 1.58 7.04 14.61
N ILE A 29 2.72 6.37 14.45
CA ILE A 29 3.58 6.60 13.30
C ILE A 29 3.01 5.92 12.05
N VAL A 30 2.81 6.72 11.01
CA VAL A 30 2.40 6.30 9.68
C VAL A 30 3.43 6.69 8.63
N TYR A 31 3.35 6.02 7.49
CA TYR A 31 4.13 6.34 6.30
C TYR A 31 3.19 6.66 5.15
N LEU A 32 3.24 7.90 4.66
CA LEU A 32 2.67 8.23 3.35
C LEU A 32 3.69 7.84 2.29
N GLU A 33 3.31 6.91 1.42
CA GLU A 33 4.21 6.33 0.44
C GLU A 33 3.70 6.58 -0.98
N ILE A 34 4.58 7.10 -1.84
CA ILE A 34 4.31 7.22 -3.27
C ILE A 34 5.06 6.10 -3.99
N LYS A 35 4.32 5.29 -4.74
CA LYS A 35 4.88 4.28 -5.65
C LYS A 35 4.60 4.72 -7.08
N ALA A 36 5.66 5.09 -7.80
CA ALA A 36 5.60 5.47 -9.19
C ALA A 36 6.15 4.34 -10.07
N ARG A 37 5.55 4.13 -11.22
CA ARG A 37 6.09 3.31 -12.30
C ARG A 37 6.14 4.15 -13.58
N VAL A 38 7.28 4.09 -14.25
CA VAL A 38 7.54 4.71 -15.55
C VAL A 38 8.17 3.64 -16.44
N GLY A 39 7.38 3.08 -17.36
CA GLY A 39 7.78 1.90 -18.15
C GLY A 39 8.18 0.73 -17.25
N ASN A 40 9.45 0.33 -17.29
CA ASN A 40 10.00 -0.75 -16.45
C ASN A 40 10.64 -0.27 -15.14
N ARG A 41 10.77 1.04 -14.94
CA ARG A 41 11.34 1.61 -13.72
C ARG A 41 10.26 1.77 -12.66
N MET A 42 10.55 1.35 -11.44
CA MET A 42 9.71 1.61 -10.27
C MET A 42 10.50 2.42 -9.26
N ALA A 43 9.88 3.49 -8.74
CA ALA A 43 10.41 4.28 -7.64
C ALA A 43 9.43 4.22 -6.47
N LYS A 44 9.98 4.16 -5.26
CA LYS A 44 9.22 4.29 -4.02
C LYS A 44 9.89 5.34 -3.15
N ARG A 45 9.10 6.30 -2.72
CA ARG A 45 9.47 7.31 -1.73
C ARG A 45 8.42 7.36 -0.63
N ARG A 46 8.80 7.78 0.57
CA ARG A 46 7.90 7.83 1.72
C ARG A 46 8.22 9.00 2.63
N LEU A 47 7.19 9.52 3.28
CA LEU A 47 7.30 10.49 4.35
C LEU A 47 6.81 9.85 5.65
N ARG A 48 7.59 9.98 6.72
CA ARG A 48 7.23 9.49 8.06
C ARG A 48 6.51 10.60 8.82
N LEU A 49 5.28 10.35 9.22
CA LEU A 49 4.43 11.30 9.95
C LEU A 49 3.76 10.59 11.14
N THR A 50 3.24 11.36 12.07
CA THR A 50 2.17 10.93 12.96
C THR A 50 0.86 10.81 12.17
N HIS A 51 -0.10 10.06 12.69
CA HIS A 51 -1.41 9.90 12.05
C HIS A 51 -2.11 11.25 11.90
N ALA A 52 -2.08 12.12 12.92
CA ALA A 52 -2.66 13.45 12.89
C ALA A 52 -2.06 14.33 11.78
N GLU A 53 -0.73 14.36 11.65
CA GLU A 53 -0.05 15.09 10.57
C GLU A 53 -0.44 14.57 9.19
N ALA A 54 -0.58 13.25 9.02
CA ALA A 54 -1.02 12.66 7.77
C ALA A 54 -2.48 13.03 7.44
N LEU A 55 -3.37 13.11 8.43
CA LEU A 55 -4.75 13.56 8.21
C LEU A 55 -4.80 15.01 7.74
N VAL A 56 -4.00 15.91 8.32
CA VAL A 56 -3.85 17.30 7.85
C VAL A 56 -3.42 17.32 6.39
N LEU A 57 -2.31 16.64 6.06
CA LEU A 57 -1.73 16.63 4.72
C LEU A 57 -2.68 16.05 3.66
N THR A 58 -3.51 15.08 4.05
CA THR A 58 -4.51 14.46 3.16
C THR A 58 -5.84 15.23 3.09
N GLY A 59 -5.99 16.33 3.83
CA GLY A 59 -7.21 17.14 3.86
C GLY A 59 -8.41 16.44 4.48
N GLN A 60 -8.19 15.54 5.44
CA GLN A 60 -9.27 14.84 6.17
C GLN A 60 -9.77 15.72 7.32
N GLU A 61 -11.10 15.90 7.43
CA GLU A 61 -11.76 16.84 8.38
C GLU A 61 -11.53 16.51 9.87
N GLU A 62 -11.10 15.28 10.19
CA GLU A 62 -10.80 14.84 11.57
C GLU A 62 -9.47 15.39 12.12
N ALA A 63 -8.73 16.19 11.35
CA ALA A 63 -7.41 16.68 11.74
C ALA A 63 -7.49 17.95 12.63
N PRO A 64 -6.69 18.06 13.72
CA PRO A 64 -6.63 19.29 14.49
C PRO A 64 -5.99 20.42 13.68
N ALA A 65 -6.66 21.58 13.60
CA ALA A 65 -6.24 22.72 12.77
C ALA A 65 -4.85 23.31 13.09
N ALA A 66 -4.22 22.90 14.20
CA ALA A 66 -2.92 23.38 14.65
C ALA A 66 -1.75 22.42 14.36
N VAL A 67 -2.00 21.26 13.73
CA VAL A 67 -0.94 20.28 13.44
C VAL A 67 -0.25 20.60 12.12
N ILE A 68 1.07 20.72 12.13
CA ILE A 68 1.89 20.94 10.93
C ILE A 68 2.69 19.66 10.66
N PRO A 69 2.68 19.11 9.43
CA PRO A 69 3.46 17.94 9.10
C PRO A 69 4.97 18.16 9.28
N THR A 70 5.60 17.32 10.11
CA THR A 70 7.05 17.38 10.35
C THR A 70 7.84 16.91 9.12
N VAL A 71 8.73 17.77 8.62
CA VAL A 71 9.73 17.46 7.59
C VAL A 71 11.13 17.62 8.17
N ARG A 72 11.99 16.60 8.03
CA ARG A 72 13.26 16.52 8.77
C ARG A 72 14.50 16.87 7.95
N ASN A 73 14.40 16.83 6.62
CA ASN A 73 15.51 17.08 5.70
C ASN A 73 14.99 17.34 4.28
N ASP A 74 15.88 17.78 3.39
CA ASP A 74 15.57 18.10 1.99
C ASP A 74 14.94 16.93 1.22
N ALA A 75 15.35 15.69 1.51
CA ALA A 75 14.77 14.53 0.88
C ALA A 75 13.31 14.31 1.32
N GLU A 76 12.99 14.52 2.60
CA GLU A 76 11.60 14.51 3.08
C GLU A 76 10.80 15.69 2.53
N GLN A 77 11.42 16.87 2.37
CA GLN A 77 10.79 18.06 1.80
C GLN A 77 10.31 17.81 0.36
N GLN A 78 11.15 17.18 -0.47
CA GLN A 78 10.77 16.80 -1.83
C GLN A 78 9.58 15.82 -1.86
N VAL A 79 9.53 14.88 -0.92
CA VAL A 79 8.40 13.94 -0.83
C VAL A 79 7.14 14.65 -0.34
N TYR A 80 7.27 15.58 0.60
CA TYR A 80 6.19 16.40 1.13
C TYR A 80 5.54 17.23 0.03
N GLU A 81 6.32 18.04 -0.69
CA GLU A 81 5.83 18.90 -1.78
C GLU A 81 5.13 18.09 -2.87
N GLU A 82 5.68 16.92 -3.21
CA GLU A 82 5.01 16.06 -4.16
C GLU A 82 3.72 15.44 -3.63
N LEU A 83 3.66 15.07 -2.35
CA LEU A 83 2.42 14.61 -1.73
C LEU A 83 1.38 15.73 -1.75
N GLU A 84 1.73 16.94 -1.31
CA GLU A 84 0.83 18.10 -1.36
C GLU A 84 0.31 18.37 -2.77
N TYR A 85 1.20 18.38 -3.77
CA TYR A 85 0.82 18.51 -5.17
C TYR A 85 -0.13 17.39 -5.60
N LEU A 86 0.15 16.13 -5.26
CA LEU A 86 -0.70 15.01 -5.63
C LEU A 86 -2.09 15.10 -4.98
N PHE A 87 -2.17 15.43 -3.70
CA PHE A 87 -3.45 15.57 -3.00
C PHE A 87 -4.27 16.75 -3.53
N SER A 88 -3.64 17.89 -3.77
CA SER A 88 -4.31 19.08 -4.31
C SER A 88 -4.71 18.94 -5.78
N ALA A 89 -3.76 18.61 -6.66
CA ALA A 89 -3.96 18.57 -8.11
C ALA A 89 -4.86 17.40 -8.55
N LEU A 90 -4.72 16.23 -7.92
CA LEU A 90 -5.51 15.04 -8.26
C LEU A 90 -6.72 14.83 -7.34
N ARG A 91 -6.93 15.72 -6.35
CA ARG A 91 -8.00 15.62 -5.34
C ARG A 91 -8.08 14.22 -4.72
N LEU A 92 -6.92 13.68 -4.32
CA LEU A 92 -6.85 12.30 -3.86
C LEU A 92 -7.64 12.13 -2.58
N GLN A 93 -8.40 11.04 -2.51
CA GLN A 93 -9.14 10.63 -1.32
C GLN A 93 -8.82 9.18 -0.97
N ALA A 94 -8.98 8.83 0.31
CA ALA A 94 -8.92 7.44 0.72
C ALA A 94 -10.00 6.64 -0.04
N THR A 95 -9.62 5.48 -0.59
CA THR A 95 -10.54 4.63 -1.40
C THR A 95 -10.75 3.24 -0.82
N SER A 96 -9.82 2.75 0.00
CA SER A 96 -9.91 1.43 0.62
C SER A 96 -8.90 1.30 1.74
N VAL A 97 -9.24 0.56 2.79
CA VAL A 97 -8.28 0.06 3.77
C VAL A 97 -7.95 -1.39 3.45
N VAL A 98 -6.66 -1.75 3.51
CA VAL A 98 -6.18 -3.13 3.30
C VAL A 98 -5.33 -3.53 4.50
N SER A 99 -5.77 -4.56 5.22
CA SER A 99 -5.05 -5.15 6.35
C SER A 99 -4.62 -6.58 6.03
N TYR A 100 -3.51 -7.01 6.61
CA TYR A 100 -2.96 -8.36 6.43
C TYR A 100 -1.92 -8.64 7.51
N GLN A 101 -1.70 -9.91 7.80
CA GLN A 101 -0.57 -10.36 8.62
C GLN A 101 0.59 -10.72 7.70
N ARG A 102 1.80 -10.27 8.04
CA ARG A 102 3.00 -10.49 7.23
C ARG A 102 4.09 -11.21 8.00
N LEU A 103 4.53 -12.34 7.47
CA LEU A 103 5.81 -12.95 7.80
C LEU A 103 6.83 -12.54 6.73
N ALA A 104 8.01 -12.09 7.15
CA ALA A 104 9.06 -11.63 6.24
C ALA A 104 10.40 -12.27 6.60
N TYR A 105 11.04 -12.86 5.59
CA TYR A 105 12.36 -13.47 5.67
C TYR A 105 13.32 -12.69 4.75
N GLY A 106 14.50 -12.37 5.28
CA GLY A 106 15.64 -11.90 4.49
C GLY A 106 16.55 -13.08 4.15
N GLY A 107 17.19 -13.02 2.99
CA GLY A 107 18.23 -13.99 2.65
C GLY A 107 19.45 -13.84 3.55
N HIS A 108 20.18 -14.94 3.68
CA HIS A 108 21.47 -14.98 4.37
C HIS A 108 22.59 -14.42 3.48
N GLU A 109 23.84 -14.40 3.97
CA GLU A 109 25.04 -13.88 3.28
C GLU A 109 25.18 -14.30 1.80
N GLN A 110 24.78 -15.52 1.44
CA GLN A 110 24.86 -16.01 0.06
C GLN A 110 23.82 -15.36 -0.88
N TYR A 111 22.73 -14.81 -0.34
CA TYR A 111 21.61 -14.22 -1.07
C TYR A 111 21.12 -12.94 -0.37
N PRO A 112 21.96 -11.91 -0.21
CA PRO A 112 21.66 -10.74 0.62
C PRO A 112 20.52 -9.88 0.06
N ASP A 113 20.20 -10.03 -1.23
CA ASP A 113 19.11 -9.35 -1.92
C ASP A 113 17.79 -10.15 -1.91
N LEU A 114 17.80 -11.41 -1.47
CA LEU A 114 16.61 -12.23 -1.38
C LEU A 114 15.69 -11.72 -0.26
N ARG A 115 14.42 -11.55 -0.59
CA ARG A 115 13.35 -11.30 0.39
C ARG A 115 12.16 -12.16 0.05
N VAL A 116 11.69 -12.90 1.05
CA VAL A 116 10.50 -13.75 0.94
C VAL A 116 9.47 -13.27 1.94
N THR A 117 8.25 -12.99 1.50
CA THR A 117 7.16 -12.60 2.41
C THR A 117 5.91 -13.42 2.17
N PHE A 118 5.24 -13.78 3.26
CA PHE A 118 3.91 -14.39 3.25
C PHE A 118 2.92 -13.38 3.81
N ASP A 119 1.93 -13.01 3.01
CA ASP A 119 0.80 -12.20 3.49
C ASP A 119 -0.43 -13.10 3.66
N THR A 120 -0.87 -13.25 4.90
CA THR A 120 -2.07 -14.02 5.30
C THR A 120 -3.14 -13.09 5.85
N ALA A 121 -4.35 -13.64 6.07
CA ALA A 121 -5.49 -12.89 6.62
C ALA A 121 -5.73 -11.55 5.91
N VAL A 122 -5.57 -11.54 4.58
CA VAL A 122 -5.74 -10.33 3.77
C VAL A 122 -7.22 -9.96 3.78
N ARG A 123 -7.49 -8.79 4.34
CA ARG A 123 -8.82 -8.21 4.46
C ARG A 123 -8.82 -6.81 3.87
N GLY A 124 -10.00 -6.33 3.47
CA GLY A 124 -10.15 -4.94 3.12
C GLY A 124 -11.58 -4.46 3.17
N ARG A 125 -11.72 -3.14 3.16
CA ARG A 125 -13.00 -2.43 3.21
C ARG A 125 -12.93 -1.15 2.40
N ILE A 126 -14.09 -0.63 2.06
CA ILE A 126 -14.27 0.60 1.26
C ILE A 126 -15.15 1.63 1.99
N ASP A 127 -15.91 1.17 2.98
CA ASP A 127 -16.65 1.92 3.97
C ASP A 127 -15.77 2.18 5.20
N ASN A 128 -16.14 3.21 5.97
CA ASN A 128 -15.43 3.67 7.17
C ASN A 128 -13.90 3.55 7.06
N LEU A 129 -13.32 4.45 6.27
CA LEU A 129 -11.89 4.44 5.96
C LEU A 129 -11.01 5.04 7.07
N SER A 130 -11.62 5.59 8.12
CA SER A 130 -10.88 6.07 9.29
C SER A 130 -10.16 4.90 9.96
N LEU A 131 -8.89 5.12 10.32
CA LEU A 131 -8.09 4.17 11.08
C LEU A 131 -8.30 4.28 12.59
N LEU A 132 -8.89 5.39 13.06
CA LEU A 132 -9.18 5.65 14.47
C LEU A 132 -10.50 5.02 14.93
N SER A 133 -11.37 4.66 13.99
CA SER A 133 -12.68 4.12 14.32
C SER A 133 -12.56 2.74 14.96
N ALA A 134 -13.16 2.59 16.15
CA ALA A 134 -13.32 1.31 16.82
C ALA A 134 -14.17 0.34 15.98
N ASP A 135 -15.15 0.87 15.25
CA ASP A 135 -15.98 0.12 14.33
C ASP A 135 -15.35 0.08 12.94
N ALA A 136 -14.53 -0.93 12.71
CA ALA A 136 -13.81 -1.17 11.46
C ALA A 136 -14.69 -1.34 10.19
N GLY A 137 -16.00 -1.10 10.21
CA GLY A 137 -16.90 -1.29 9.08
C GLY A 137 -16.95 -2.75 8.59
N SER A 138 -17.54 -2.95 7.40
CA SER A 138 -17.66 -4.29 6.79
C SER A 138 -16.33 -4.72 6.15
N SER A 139 -15.49 -5.42 6.91
CA SER A 139 -14.23 -5.95 6.40
C SER A 139 -14.40 -7.27 5.67
N HIS A 140 -14.04 -7.30 4.38
CA HIS A 140 -14.14 -8.49 3.54
C HIS A 140 -12.82 -9.26 3.47
N THR A 141 -12.91 -10.57 3.69
CA THR A 141 -11.81 -11.50 3.46
C THR A 141 -11.55 -11.68 1.96
N ILE A 142 -10.29 -11.51 1.57
CA ILE A 142 -9.85 -11.54 0.15
C ILE A 142 -9.31 -12.91 -0.26
N LEU A 143 -8.66 -13.62 0.66
CA LEU A 143 -8.10 -14.95 0.42
C LEU A 143 -8.96 -16.01 1.09
N ALA A 144 -9.12 -17.17 0.45
CA ALA A 144 -9.74 -18.31 1.10
C ALA A 144 -8.94 -18.74 2.35
N PRO A 145 -9.58 -19.33 3.37
CA PRO A 145 -8.88 -19.86 4.55
C PRO A 145 -7.72 -20.79 4.14
N GLY A 146 -6.57 -20.63 4.80
CA GLY A 146 -5.35 -21.39 4.51
C GLY A 146 -4.51 -20.88 3.33
N TRP A 147 -4.96 -19.84 2.60
CA TRP A 147 -4.19 -19.26 1.51
C TRP A 147 -3.33 -18.07 1.96
N ALA A 148 -2.17 -17.91 1.31
CA ALA A 148 -1.27 -16.78 1.50
C ALA A 148 -0.83 -16.20 0.15
N ILE A 149 -0.52 -14.90 0.12
CA ILE A 149 0.23 -14.31 -0.99
C ILE A 149 1.71 -14.45 -0.66
N LEU A 150 2.38 -15.33 -1.38
CA LEU A 150 3.84 -15.46 -1.37
C LEU A 150 4.45 -14.47 -2.36
N GLU A 151 5.27 -13.55 -1.85
CA GLU A 151 6.08 -12.64 -2.67
C GLU A 151 7.56 -12.98 -2.48
N VAL A 152 8.23 -13.37 -3.56
CA VAL A 152 9.68 -13.57 -3.61
C VAL A 152 10.30 -12.42 -4.40
N LYS A 153 11.30 -11.77 -3.82
CA LYS A 153 12.08 -10.69 -4.43
C LYS A 153 13.54 -11.06 -4.43
N VAL A 154 14.15 -10.96 -5.60
CA VAL A 154 15.58 -11.15 -5.81
C VAL A 154 15.98 -10.26 -7.00
N ASN A 155 17.14 -9.61 -6.92
CA ASN A 155 17.62 -8.69 -7.95
C ASN A 155 18.53 -9.41 -8.96
N GLN A 156 19.34 -10.36 -8.48
CA GLN A 156 20.29 -11.09 -9.31
C GLN A 156 19.72 -12.42 -9.79
N THR A 157 19.81 -13.46 -8.94
CA THR A 157 19.49 -14.83 -9.34
C THR A 157 18.70 -15.53 -8.24
N MET A 158 17.60 -16.17 -8.63
CA MET A 158 16.82 -17.00 -7.71
C MET A 158 17.67 -18.18 -7.19
N PRO A 159 17.75 -18.40 -5.86
CA PRO A 159 18.41 -19.59 -5.34
C PRO A 159 17.77 -20.87 -5.88
N PHE A 160 18.59 -21.85 -6.27
CA PHE A 160 18.09 -23.11 -6.84
C PHE A 160 17.15 -23.85 -5.88
N TRP A 161 17.52 -23.95 -4.60
CA TRP A 161 16.70 -24.58 -3.56
C TRP A 161 15.31 -23.94 -3.44
N LEU A 162 15.22 -22.61 -3.64
CA LEU A 162 13.95 -21.89 -3.57
C LEU A 162 13.10 -22.18 -4.81
N GLY A 163 13.71 -22.24 -5.99
CA GLY A 163 13.06 -22.68 -7.22
C GLY A 163 12.49 -24.10 -7.11
N GLU A 164 13.26 -25.02 -6.54
CA GLU A 164 12.84 -26.40 -6.31
C GLU A 164 11.67 -26.46 -5.31
N LEU A 165 11.77 -25.72 -4.20
CA LEU A 165 10.72 -25.64 -3.18
C LEU A 165 9.40 -25.10 -3.76
N LEU A 166 9.46 -23.99 -4.51
CA LEU A 166 8.29 -23.41 -5.17
C LEU A 166 7.66 -24.40 -6.15
N SER A 167 8.49 -25.13 -6.90
CA SER A 167 8.03 -26.15 -7.85
C SER A 167 7.36 -27.33 -7.15
N ARG A 168 7.96 -27.83 -6.06
CA ARG A 168 7.42 -28.92 -5.24
C ARG A 168 6.05 -28.59 -4.66
N HIS A 169 5.85 -27.34 -4.25
CA HIS A 169 4.56 -26.83 -3.76
C HIS A 169 3.64 -26.32 -4.88
N ARG A 170 4.00 -26.53 -6.15
CA ARG A 170 3.21 -26.12 -7.33
C ARG A 170 2.82 -24.64 -7.29
N CYS A 171 3.71 -23.79 -6.79
CA CYS A 171 3.49 -22.34 -6.74
C CYS A 171 3.51 -21.79 -8.16
N VAL A 172 2.41 -21.13 -8.56
CA VAL A 172 2.30 -20.48 -9.88
C VAL A 172 2.39 -18.97 -9.71
N PRO A 173 3.28 -18.27 -10.44
CA PRO A 173 3.37 -16.82 -10.36
C PRO A 173 2.08 -16.17 -10.85
N ARG A 174 1.52 -15.26 -10.03
CA ARG A 174 0.34 -14.47 -10.39
C ARG A 174 0.58 -12.99 -10.12
N ARG A 175 0.05 -12.13 -10.99
CA ARG A 175 0.07 -10.68 -10.79
C ARG A 175 -1.02 -10.28 -9.80
N VAL A 176 -0.71 -10.33 -8.50
CA VAL A 176 -1.68 -10.00 -7.45
C VAL A 176 -1.60 -8.53 -7.04
N SER A 177 -2.77 -7.89 -6.90
CA SER A 177 -2.92 -6.53 -6.40
C SER A 177 -3.87 -6.53 -5.21
N LYS A 178 -3.35 -6.45 -3.99
CA LYS A 178 -4.24 -6.43 -2.81
C LYS A 178 -5.31 -5.34 -2.89
N TYR A 179 -4.93 -4.17 -3.39
CA TYR A 179 -5.83 -3.04 -3.61
C TYR A 179 -6.93 -3.31 -4.64
N CYS A 180 -6.57 -3.86 -5.82
CA CYS A 180 -7.59 -4.15 -6.83
C CYS A 180 -8.51 -5.27 -6.33
N ALA A 181 -7.95 -6.31 -5.71
CA ALA A 181 -8.72 -7.41 -5.15
C ALA A 181 -9.73 -6.93 -4.09
N VAL A 182 -9.38 -5.95 -3.24
CA VAL A 182 -10.32 -5.34 -2.28
C VAL A 182 -11.43 -4.59 -3.00
N LEU A 183 -11.10 -3.71 -3.96
CA LEU A 183 -12.11 -2.95 -4.70
C LEU A 183 -13.06 -3.84 -5.51
N GLU A 184 -12.53 -4.89 -6.14
CA GLU A 184 -13.28 -5.90 -6.88
C GLU A 184 -14.21 -6.66 -5.92
N ARG A 185 -13.70 -7.11 -4.77
CA ARG A 185 -14.48 -7.85 -3.77
C ARG A 185 -15.60 -7.03 -3.15
N CYS A 186 -15.37 -5.74 -2.93
CA CYS A 186 -16.35 -4.83 -2.32
C CYS A 186 -17.29 -4.17 -3.35
N GLY A 187 -17.18 -4.51 -4.64
CA GLY A 187 -18.12 -4.07 -5.69
C GLY A 187 -18.02 -2.59 -6.09
N THR A 188 -16.92 -1.88 -5.78
CA THR A 188 -16.81 -0.42 -5.96
C THR A 188 -16.43 0.02 -7.37
N ILE A 189 -16.30 -0.88 -8.32
CA ILE A 189 -15.89 -0.54 -9.69
C ILE A 189 -17.09 0.05 -10.43
N ARG A 190 -17.43 1.31 -10.13
CA ARG A 190 -18.31 2.12 -10.98
C ARG A 190 -17.52 2.51 -12.24
N ARG A 191 -18.15 2.35 -13.41
CA ARG A 191 -17.62 2.71 -14.74
C ARG A 191 -16.95 4.09 -14.70
N ARG A 192 -15.84 4.26 -15.42
CA ARG A 192 -15.13 5.53 -15.62
C ARG A 192 -16.13 6.69 -15.75
N GLN A 193 -16.26 7.52 -14.72
CA GLN A 193 -16.76 8.87 -14.93
C GLN A 193 -15.59 9.61 -15.57
N HIS A 194 -15.58 9.61 -16.90
CA HIS A 194 -14.85 10.59 -17.67
C HIS A 194 -15.41 11.96 -17.31
N ILE A 195 -14.82 12.59 -16.29
CA ILE A 195 -14.91 14.05 -16.18
C ILE A 195 -13.87 14.55 -17.18
N PHE A 196 -14.31 14.77 -18.42
CA PHE A 196 -13.70 15.79 -19.23
C PHE A 196 -14.00 17.11 -18.52
N LEU A 197 -12.94 17.76 -18.02
CA LEU A 197 -12.94 19.22 -17.90
C LEU A 197 -12.52 19.77 -19.26
#